data_AF-A0A2M8GBT1-F1
#
_entry.id   AF-A0A2M8GBT1-F1
#
_cell.length_a   1.000
_cell.length_b   1.000
_cell.length_c   1.000
_cell.angle_alpha   90.00
_cell.angle_beta   90.00
_cell.angle_gamma   90.00
#
_symmetry.space_group_name_H-M   'P 1'
#
loop_
_entity.id
_entity.type
_entity.pdbx_description
1 polymer ?
#
loop_
_entity_poly.entity_id
_entity_poly.type
_entity_poly.pdbx_seq_one_letter_code
_entity_poly.pdbx_strand_id
1 'polypeptide(L)'
;LWEKLKEKLFFSTEDVANAAGGTGESANVFCSRYAKKGTFIKLKKNFYILEQIWERCTQREFFKIANFLQVPSYISCMSALSYYGITTQIQRDWYESISLRRSAKFEAKGLKGGTTLNIQTIQVSNW
;
A
#
# COMPACT_ATOMS: atom_id res chain seq x y z
N LEU A 1 -8.89 -18.21 -7.90
CA LEU A 1 -8.44 -16.80 -7.95
C LEU A 1 -8.45 -16.15 -6.56
N TRP A 2 -9.62 -15.92 -5.96
CA TRP A 2 -9.76 -15.17 -4.70
C TRP A 2 -9.00 -15.76 -3.51
N GLU A 3 -9.04 -17.08 -3.33
CA GLU A 3 -8.31 -17.75 -2.24
C GLU A 3 -6.80 -17.53 -2.33
N LYS A 4 -6.21 -17.66 -3.53
CA LYS A 4 -4.79 -17.42 -3.77
C LYS A 4 -4.36 -15.97 -3.52
N LEU A 5 -5.26 -15.00 -3.69
CA LEU A 5 -4.97 -13.58 -3.48
C LEU A 5 -5.14 -13.18 -2.02
N LYS A 6 -6.02 -13.85 -1.26
CA LYS A 6 -6.23 -13.59 0.17
C LYS A 6 -5.01 -13.94 1.03
N GLU A 7 -4.22 -14.91 0.60
CA GLU A 7 -2.99 -15.32 1.30
C GLU A 7 -1.87 -14.26 1.23
N LYS A 8 -1.96 -13.31 0.30
CA LYS A 8 -0.94 -12.28 0.09
C LYS A 8 -1.42 -10.92 0.60
N LEU A 9 -0.55 -10.21 1.33
CA LEU A 9 -0.84 -8.85 1.82
C LEU A 9 -1.04 -7.85 0.68
N PHE A 10 -0.25 -7.98 -0.37
CA PHE A 10 -0.35 -7.19 -1.60
C PHE A 10 0.03 -8.07 -2.79
N PHE A 11 -0.41 -7.68 -3.98
CA PHE A 11 -0.19 -8.44 -5.20
C PHE A 11 0.01 -7.52 -6.41
N SER A 12 0.69 -8.08 -7.41
CA SER A 12 0.97 -7.47 -8.71
C SER A 12 -0.03 -7.94 -9.77
N THR A 13 -0.01 -7.33 -10.94
CA THR A 13 -0.79 -7.78 -12.10
C THR A 13 -0.33 -9.15 -12.59
N GLU A 14 0.93 -9.49 -12.39
CA GLU A 14 1.50 -10.80 -12.72
C GLU A 14 0.94 -11.88 -11.78
N ASP A 15 0.81 -11.58 -10.48
CA ASP A 15 0.15 -12.48 -9.53
C ASP A 15 -1.31 -12.77 -9.92
N VAL A 16 -2.03 -11.75 -10.41
CA VAL A 16 -3.41 -11.91 -10.90
C VAL A 16 -3.43 -12.75 -12.17
N ALA A 17 -2.52 -12.51 -13.12
CA ALA A 17 -2.40 -13.31 -14.33
C ALA A 17 -2.15 -14.79 -13.99
N ASN A 18 -1.20 -15.07 -13.10
CA ASN A 18 -0.86 -16.41 -12.62
C ASN A 18 -2.01 -17.09 -11.86
N ALA A 19 -2.73 -16.34 -11.03
CA ALA A 19 -3.84 -16.88 -10.26
C ALA A 19 -5.12 -17.10 -11.09
N ALA A 20 -5.28 -16.37 -12.20
CA ALA A 20 -6.40 -16.47 -13.13
C ALA A 20 -6.13 -17.38 -14.35
N GLY A 21 -4.86 -17.73 -14.60
CA GLY A 21 -4.45 -18.50 -15.79
C GLY A 21 -4.52 -17.71 -17.09
N GLY A 22 -4.38 -16.38 -17.04
CA GLY A 22 -4.53 -15.47 -18.18
C GLY A 22 -3.22 -14.78 -18.59
N THR A 23 -3.30 -13.92 -19.62
CA THR A 23 -2.16 -13.08 -20.07
C THR A 23 -2.03 -11.81 -19.22
N GLY A 24 -0.83 -11.21 -19.16
CA GLY A 24 -0.57 -9.98 -18.41
C GLY A 24 -1.44 -8.79 -18.85
N GLU A 25 -1.80 -8.71 -20.13
CA GLU A 25 -2.70 -7.68 -20.68
C GLU A 25 -4.13 -7.84 -20.15
N SER A 26 -4.65 -9.06 -20.18
CA SER A 26 -5.98 -9.38 -19.64
C SER A 26 -6.05 -9.10 -18.14
N ALA A 27 -4.97 -9.39 -17.40
CA ALA A 27 -4.86 -9.12 -15.97
C ALA A 27 -4.82 -7.61 -15.67
N ASN A 28 -4.16 -6.80 -16.50
CA ASN A 28 -4.16 -5.34 -16.37
C ASN A 28 -5.57 -4.75 -16.53
N VAL A 29 -6.31 -5.20 -17.53
CA VAL A 29 -7.70 -4.77 -17.75
C VAL A 29 -8.58 -5.23 -16.59
N PHE A 30 -8.40 -6.47 -16.12
CA PHE A 30 -9.09 -7.00 -14.95
C PHE A 30 -8.83 -6.14 -13.71
N CYS A 31 -7.56 -5.91 -13.35
CA CYS A 31 -7.19 -5.08 -12.21
C CYS A 31 -7.80 -3.67 -12.29
N SER A 32 -7.81 -3.07 -13.48
CA SER A 32 -8.39 -1.75 -13.69
C SER A 32 -9.91 -1.74 -13.49
N ARG A 33 -10.63 -2.78 -13.96
CA ARG A 33 -12.08 -2.92 -13.75
C ARG A 33 -12.43 -3.11 -12.28
N TYR A 34 -11.72 -3.99 -11.58
CA TYR A 34 -11.96 -4.26 -10.16
C TYR A 34 -11.51 -3.12 -9.25
N ALA A 35 -10.48 -2.35 -9.66
CA ALA A 35 -10.11 -1.13 -8.97
C ALA A 35 -11.19 -0.04 -9.07
N LYS A 36 -11.86 0.08 -10.23
CA LYS A 36 -13.02 0.98 -10.38
C LYS A 36 -14.22 0.53 -9.53
N LYS A 37 -14.39 -0.78 -9.32
CA LYS A 37 -15.47 -1.33 -8.49
C LYS A 37 -15.23 -1.14 -6.98
N GLY A 38 -13.98 -0.89 -6.58
CA GLY A 38 -13.53 -0.72 -5.19
C GLY A 38 -13.03 -2.01 -4.52
N THR A 39 -13.18 -3.16 -5.17
CA THR A 39 -12.71 -4.45 -4.63
C THR A 39 -11.18 -4.52 -4.55
N PHE A 40 -10.49 -3.88 -5.49
CA PHE A 40 -9.05 -3.73 -5.48
C PHE A 40 -8.67 -2.29 -5.16
N ILE A 41 -7.84 -2.12 -4.15
CA ILE A 41 -7.29 -0.83 -3.77
C ILE A 41 -5.94 -0.71 -4.45
N LYS A 42 -5.80 0.32 -5.30
CA LYS A 42 -4.56 0.59 -6.02
C LYS A 42 -3.73 1.59 -5.23
N LEU A 43 -2.51 1.20 -4.84
CA LEU A 43 -1.57 2.07 -4.12
C LEU A 43 -0.50 2.66 -5.05
N LYS A 44 -0.03 1.85 -6.01
CA LYS A 44 0.96 2.25 -7.01
C LYS A 44 0.73 1.46 -8.31
N LYS A 45 1.42 1.82 -9.39
CA LYS A 45 1.50 0.98 -10.59
C LYS A 45 1.99 -0.41 -10.19
N ASN A 46 1.28 -1.45 -10.64
CA ASN A 46 1.58 -2.84 -10.33
C ASN A 46 1.54 -3.22 -8.83
N PHE A 47 0.82 -2.45 -8.01
CA PHE A 47 0.72 -2.70 -6.57
C PHE A 47 -0.73 -2.52 -6.10
N TYR A 48 -1.35 -3.64 -5.72
CA TYR A 48 -2.76 -3.74 -5.38
C TYR A 48 -2.97 -4.50 -4.07
N ILE A 49 -4.03 -4.16 -3.36
CA ILE A 49 -4.49 -4.82 -2.13
C ILE A 49 -5.99 -5.10 -2.27
N LEU A 50 -6.48 -6.20 -1.68
CA LEU A 50 -7.92 -6.45 -1.59
C LEU A 50 -8.55 -5.55 -0.52
N GLU A 51 -9.72 -5.01 -0.81
CA GLU A 51 -10.55 -4.26 0.16
C GLU A 51 -10.74 -5.01 1.49
N GLN A 52 -11.02 -6.31 1.43
CA GLN A 52 -11.20 -7.15 2.63
C GLN A 52 -9.93 -7.27 3.49
N ILE A 53 -8.75 -7.28 2.87
CA ILE A 53 -7.47 -7.33 3.59
C ILE A 53 -7.19 -5.96 4.17
N TRP A 54 -7.43 -4.91 3.40
CA TRP A 54 -7.23 -3.53 3.82
C TRP A 54 -8.00 -3.16 5.08
N GLU A 55 -9.28 -3.54 5.16
CA GLU A 55 -10.11 -3.29 6.35
C GLU A 55 -9.62 -4.05 7.59
N ARG A 56 -8.92 -5.17 7.39
CA ARG A 56 -8.38 -6.02 8.46
C ARG A 56 -6.90 -5.73 8.75
N CYS A 57 -6.25 -4.89 7.95
CA CYS A 57 -4.83 -4.60 8.07
C CYS A 57 -4.53 -3.98 9.43
N THR A 58 -3.56 -4.57 10.11
CA THR A 58 -2.99 -4.01 11.33
C THR A 58 -1.99 -2.90 10.99
N GLN A 59 -1.68 -2.06 11.98
CA GLN A 59 -0.65 -1.01 11.84
C GLN A 59 0.70 -1.56 11.32
N ARG A 60 1.11 -2.75 11.80
CA ARG A 60 2.35 -3.41 11.38
C ARG A 60 2.32 -3.80 9.90
N GLU A 61 1.17 -4.18 9.38
CA GLU A 61 1.02 -4.50 7.96
C GLU A 61 1.07 -3.24 7.10
N PHE A 62 0.48 -2.14 7.56
CA PHE A 62 0.64 -0.85 6.91
C PHE A 62 2.09 -0.37 6.88
N PHE A 63 2.86 -0.60 7.94
CA PHE A 63 4.30 -0.35 7.94
C PHE A 63 5.05 -1.17 6.88
N LYS A 64 4.70 -2.45 6.71
CA LYS A 64 5.26 -3.27 5.63
C LYS A 64 4.91 -2.68 4.26
N ILE A 65 3.64 -2.36 4.03
CA ILE A 65 3.16 -1.77 2.78
C ILE A 65 3.90 -0.46 2.46
N ALA A 66 4.02 0.43 3.45
CA ALA A 66 4.74 1.69 3.30
C ALA A 66 6.21 1.47 2.88
N ASN A 67 6.90 0.53 3.53
CA ASN A 67 8.28 0.19 3.15
C ASN A 67 8.38 -0.35 1.71
N PHE A 68 7.44 -1.20 1.28
CA PHE A 68 7.45 -1.78 -0.07
C PHE A 68 7.09 -0.78 -1.18
N LEU A 69 6.33 0.29 -0.87
CA LEU A 69 5.99 1.30 -1.87
C LEU A 69 7.21 2.07 -2.39
N GLN A 70 8.22 2.23 -1.54
CA GLN A 70 9.44 2.97 -1.88
C GLN A 70 10.69 2.30 -1.27
N VAL A 71 11.35 1.42 -2.03
CA VAL A 71 12.58 0.74 -1.56
C VAL A 71 13.85 1.50 -2.00
N PRO A 72 14.88 1.65 -1.15
CA PRO A 72 14.92 1.33 0.28
C PRO A 72 14.27 2.44 1.13
N SER A 73 13.35 2.08 2.02
CA SER A 73 12.78 2.99 3.03
C SER A 73 12.60 2.30 4.37
N TYR A 74 12.49 3.11 5.42
CA TYR A 74 12.17 2.67 6.77
C TYR A 74 11.15 3.60 7.42
N ILE A 75 10.35 3.07 8.34
CA ILE A 75 9.35 3.84 9.11
C ILE A 75 10.07 4.77 10.09
N SER A 76 9.68 6.04 10.09
CA SER A 76 10.34 7.07 10.91
C SER A 76 9.35 8.18 11.35
N CYS A 77 9.89 9.31 11.81
CA CYS A 77 9.15 10.53 12.14
C CYS A 77 8.00 10.26 13.15
N MET A 78 6.81 10.80 12.88
CA MET A 78 5.70 10.66 13.81
C MET A 78 5.23 9.20 13.94
N SER A 79 5.34 8.42 12.86
CA SER A 79 4.95 7.01 12.88
C SER A 79 5.82 6.17 13.83
N ALA A 80 7.12 6.42 13.88
CA ALA A 80 8.01 5.75 14.83
C ALA A 80 7.75 6.20 16.28
N LEU A 81 7.63 7.50 16.52
CA LEU A 81 7.34 8.06 17.85
C LEU A 81 6.02 7.52 18.40
N SER A 82 4.98 7.47 17.56
CA SER A 82 3.66 6.92 17.89
C SER A 82 3.74 5.43 18.20
N TYR A 83 4.49 4.65 17.41
CA TYR A 83 4.66 3.22 17.64
C TYR A 83 5.33 2.89 18.98
N TYR A 84 6.31 3.69 19.40
CA TYR A 84 6.99 3.53 20.70
C TYR A 84 6.27 4.20 21.87
N GLY A 85 5.10 4.81 21.65
CA GLY A 85 4.33 5.49 22.70
C GLY A 85 4.99 6.76 23.25
N ILE A 86 5.94 7.35 22.49
CA ILE A 86 6.65 8.57 22.89
C ILE A 86 5.76 9.81 22.74
N THR A 87 4.80 9.76 21.81
CA THR A 87 3.81 10.84 21.59
C THR A 87 2.38 10.32 21.76
N THR A 88 1.51 11.16 22.31
CA THR A 88 0.07 10.92 22.43
C THR A 88 -0.70 11.45 21.21
N GLN A 89 -0.06 12.28 20.38
CA GLN A 89 -0.65 12.81 19.14
C GLN A 89 -0.49 11.79 18.01
N ILE A 90 -1.48 10.90 17.90
CA ILE A 90 -1.52 9.86 16.87
C ILE A 90 -2.18 10.43 15.61
N GLN A 91 -1.40 10.59 14.54
CA GLN A 91 -1.94 10.85 13.22
C GLN A 91 -2.64 9.58 12.72
N ARG A 92 -3.96 9.65 12.50
CA ARG A 92 -4.73 8.54 11.92
C ARG A 92 -4.48 8.48 10.42
N ASP A 93 -4.38 7.26 9.88
CA ASP A 93 -4.28 7.01 8.43
C ASP A 93 -3.09 7.70 7.73
N TRP A 94 -2.06 8.05 8.52
CA TRP A 94 -0.86 8.73 8.05
C TRP A 94 0.40 7.94 8.44
N TYR A 95 1.18 7.55 7.43
CA TYR A 95 2.37 6.74 7.62
C TYR A 95 3.59 7.43 7.00
N GLU A 96 4.57 7.71 7.83
CA GLU A 96 5.79 8.41 7.45
C GLU A 96 6.97 7.46 7.38
N SER A 97 7.72 7.60 6.29
CA SER A 97 8.92 6.84 6.03
C SER A 97 10.04 7.75 5.55
N ILE A 98 11.28 7.33 5.76
CA ILE A 98 12.46 8.00 5.23
C ILE A 98 13.10 7.06 4.20
N SER A 99 13.56 7.62 3.09
CA SER A 99 14.25 6.87 2.04
C SER A 99 15.40 7.67 1.43
N LEU A 100 16.27 6.97 0.70
CA LEU A 100 17.27 7.59 -0.16
C LEU A 100 16.69 8.10 -1.50
N ARG A 101 15.45 7.72 -1.81
CA ARG A 101 14.77 8.08 -3.05
C ARG A 101 14.03 9.41 -2.89
N ARG A 102 13.69 10.04 -4.03
CA ARG A 102 12.92 11.28 -4.07
C ARG A 102 11.64 11.15 -3.24
N SER A 103 11.34 12.20 -2.48
CA SER A 103 10.12 12.24 -1.67
C SER A 103 8.89 11.99 -2.53
N ALA A 104 8.00 11.11 -2.06
CA ALA A 104 6.78 10.75 -2.76
C ALA A 104 5.62 10.69 -1.76
N LYS A 105 4.43 10.97 -2.28
CA LYS A 105 3.17 10.80 -1.56
C LYS A 105 2.33 9.78 -2.30
N PHE A 106 1.96 8.71 -1.61
CA PHE A 106 1.04 7.70 -2.14
C PHE A 106 -0.32 7.87 -1.51
N GLU A 107 -1.35 7.80 -2.35
CA GLU A 107 -2.76 7.84 -1.98
C GLU A 107 -3.44 6.59 -2.51
N ALA A 108 -4.13 5.89 -1.63
CA ALA A 108 -4.91 4.71 -1.97
C ALA A 108 -6.14 5.09 -2.80
N LYS A 109 -6.21 4.57 -4.04
CA LYS A 109 -7.36 4.78 -4.93
C LYS A 109 -8.29 3.57 -4.90
N GLY A 110 -9.60 3.83 -4.81
CA GLY A 110 -10.65 2.81 -4.89
C GLY A 110 -11.44 2.57 -3.60
N LEU A 111 -11.20 3.32 -2.53
CA LEU A 111 -11.90 3.15 -1.26
C LEU A 111 -13.31 3.75 -1.30
N LYS A 112 -14.32 2.94 -0.96
CA LYS A 112 -15.69 3.40 -0.69
C LYS A 112 -15.76 3.93 0.74
N GLY A 113 -15.28 5.14 0.99
CA GLY A 113 -15.37 5.72 2.35
C GLY A 113 -14.44 6.87 2.69
N GLY A 114 -13.63 7.38 1.75
CA GLY A 114 -12.80 8.56 2.01
C GLY A 114 -11.60 8.34 2.94
N THR A 115 -11.30 7.10 3.32
CA THR A 115 -10.08 6.76 4.09
C THR A 115 -8.85 6.86 3.19
N THR A 116 -8.31 8.07 3.01
CA THR A 116 -7.05 8.23 2.28
C THR A 116 -5.88 7.82 3.17
N LEU A 117 -5.29 6.65 2.93
CA LEU A 117 -3.95 6.39 3.45
C LEU A 117 -2.96 7.24 2.70
N ASN A 118 -2.30 8.10 3.45
CA ASN A 118 -1.24 8.94 2.96
C ASN A 118 0.08 8.36 3.44
N ILE A 119 0.87 7.90 2.47
CA ILE A 119 2.21 7.42 2.76
C ILE A 119 3.17 8.46 2.20
N GLN A 120 3.83 9.18 3.10
CA GLN A 120 4.85 10.14 2.73
C GLN A 120 6.22 9.52 2.95
N THR A 121 7.03 9.56 1.90
CA THR A 121 8.44 9.25 2.01
C THR A 121 9.24 10.54 1.88
N ILE A 122 10.19 10.75 2.79
CA ILE A 122 11.08 11.90 2.81
C ILE A 122 12.47 11.46 2.33
N GLN A 123 13.03 12.16 1.35
CA GLN A 123 14.40 11.93 0.87
C GLN A 123 15.41 12.40 1.91
N VAL A 124 16.38 11.55 2.25
CA VAL A 124 17.61 11.99 2.91
C VAL A 124 18.55 12.54 1.83
N SER A 125 18.85 13.83 1.87
CA SER A 125 19.92 14.40 1.06
C SER A 125 21.27 13.96 1.65
N ASN A 126 22.14 13.39 0.81
CA ASN A 126 23.55 13.27 1.16
C ASN A 126 24.14 14.69 1.19
N TRP A 127 24.75 15.04 2.31
CA TRP A 127 25.53 16.26 2.50
C TRP A 127 26.93 16.09 1.92
#